data_AF-A0ABD0M2A1-F1
#
_entry.id   AF-A0ABD0M2A1-F1
#
_cell.length_a   1.000
_cell.length_b   1.000
_cell.length_c   1.000
_cell.angle_alpha   90.00
_cell.angle_beta   90.00
_cell.angle_gamma   90.00
#
_symmetry.space_group_name_H-M   'P 1'
#
loop_
_entity.id
_entity.type
_entity.pdbx_description
1 polymer ?
#
loop_
_entity_poly.entity_id
_entity_poly.type
_entity_poly.pdbx_seq_one_letter_code
_entity_poly.pdbx_strand_id
1 'polypeptide(L)'
;MSYLRFEYRQSARLPRHTRRKVIRLVLVLFLVLLVPFVPALRNLVLWPVWPRAWVPLTTSQVLRMVLDTRHVHNVTAFQSLTCQEVSRQLFPGGGPLEDQRSAKPGSNQSKGGDSPESGQMSVVPPREEDVKLFASASLWISMSLQRLTKYERYLPLMTPVDKARLIKTWRALDEACRVHKLYYFLVEGTLLGAYRHGGVIPWDDDIDVAMDAGEWKRILVVLSCLPGYKLKLNNNLHWKFYPEDANEHLYPFVDIFLLAHDDVYTWAVTHYVTTTTVFKTSDIFPLTSMRFEGYEAPVPRNTRHVVETMYDVSKCPSPYHNHRISQGYSWTQVSWVPCSELVHIYPMNNI
;
A
#
# COMPACT_ATOMS: atom_id res chain seq x y z
N MET A 1 -51.23 -72.38 3.56
CA MET A 1 -49.85 -72.26 4.08
C MET A 1 -48.93 -72.01 2.90
N SER A 2 -48.56 -70.75 2.67
CA SER A 2 -47.69 -70.35 1.55
C SER A 2 -46.48 -69.65 2.15
N TYR A 3 -45.35 -70.36 2.20
CA TYR A 3 -44.06 -69.82 2.64
C TYR A 3 -43.49 -68.91 1.53
N LEU A 4 -43.42 -67.60 1.77
CA LEU A 4 -42.58 -66.70 0.98
C LEU A 4 -41.15 -66.77 1.52
N ARG A 5 -40.25 -67.44 0.79
CA ARG A 5 -38.80 -67.32 0.98
C ARG A 5 -38.34 -65.97 0.45
N PHE A 6 -37.87 -65.11 1.33
CA PHE A 6 -37.14 -63.89 0.96
C PHE A 6 -35.71 -64.30 0.58
N GLU A 7 -35.37 -64.27 -0.72
CA GLU A 7 -33.99 -64.44 -1.16
C GLU A 7 -33.19 -63.16 -0.85
N TYR A 8 -32.20 -63.30 0.03
CA TYR A 8 -31.22 -62.26 0.34
C TYR A 8 -30.27 -62.11 -0.86
N ARG A 9 -30.49 -61.10 -1.71
CA ARG A 9 -29.55 -60.74 -2.79
C ARG A 9 -28.20 -60.37 -2.18
N GLN A 10 -27.21 -61.26 -2.31
CA GLN A 10 -25.81 -60.95 -2.04
C GLN A 10 -25.39 -59.77 -2.92
N SER A 11 -24.94 -58.69 -2.29
CA SER A 11 -24.39 -57.53 -2.99
C SER A 11 -23.19 -57.97 -3.84
N ALA A 12 -23.32 -57.89 -5.16
CA ALA A 12 -22.28 -58.29 -6.10
C ALA A 12 -20.99 -57.48 -5.81
N ARG A 13 -19.94 -58.18 -5.37
CA ARG A 13 -18.62 -57.56 -5.13
C ARG A 13 -18.01 -57.15 -6.46
N LEU A 14 -17.65 -55.87 -6.60
CA LEU A 14 -16.99 -55.33 -7.78
C LEU A 14 -15.74 -56.16 -8.17
N PRO A 15 -15.48 -56.39 -9.48
CA PRO A 15 -14.31 -57.12 -9.95
C PRO A 15 -13.01 -56.55 -9.37
N ARG A 16 -12.06 -57.42 -8.99
CA ARG A 16 -10.80 -57.02 -8.30
C ARG A 16 -10.05 -55.89 -9.01
N HIS A 17 -10.04 -55.89 -10.34
CA HIS A 17 -9.41 -54.85 -11.16
C HIS A 17 -10.13 -53.50 -11.04
N THR A 18 -11.47 -53.49 -11.12
CA THR A 18 -12.30 -52.29 -10.92
C THR A 18 -12.16 -51.76 -9.49
N ARG A 19 -12.12 -52.64 -8.49
CA ARG A 19 -11.91 -52.26 -7.08
C ARG A 19 -10.55 -51.60 -6.86
N ARG A 20 -9.48 -52.10 -7.50
CA ARG A 20 -8.14 -51.47 -7.45
C ARG A 20 -8.12 -50.10 -8.13
N LYS A 21 -8.81 -49.94 -9.26
CA LYS A 21 -8.95 -48.62 -9.93
C LYS A 21 -9.72 -47.63 -9.07
N VAL A 22 -10.83 -48.04 -8.47
CA VAL A 22 -11.61 -47.20 -7.55
C VAL A 22 -10.79 -46.84 -6.31
N ILE A 23 -10.09 -47.79 -5.70
CA ILE A 23 -9.20 -47.52 -4.55
C ILE A 23 -8.09 -46.54 -4.93
N ARG A 24 -7.44 -46.71 -6.10
CA ARG A 24 -6.43 -45.75 -6.58
C ARG A 24 -7.03 -44.36 -6.82
N LEU A 25 -8.21 -44.27 -7.42
CA LEU A 25 -8.87 -42.99 -7.66
C LEU A 25 -9.26 -42.29 -6.35
N VAL A 26 -9.81 -43.05 -5.38
CA VAL A 26 -10.15 -42.53 -4.05
C VAL A 26 -8.89 -42.09 -3.30
N LEU A 27 -7.79 -42.85 -3.39
CA LEU A 27 -6.51 -42.47 -2.77
C LEU A 27 -5.92 -41.22 -3.43
N VAL A 28 -5.99 -41.10 -4.76
CA VAL A 28 -5.55 -39.88 -5.48
C VAL A 28 -6.41 -38.69 -5.08
N LEU A 29 -7.74 -38.84 -5.05
CA LEU A 29 -8.65 -37.78 -4.60
C LEU A 29 -8.37 -37.39 -3.14
N PHE A 30 -8.17 -38.37 -2.26
CA PHE A 30 -7.84 -38.12 -0.86
C PHE A 30 -6.49 -37.39 -0.72
N LEU A 31 -5.46 -37.81 -1.46
CA LEU A 31 -4.16 -37.13 -1.47
C LEU A 31 -4.25 -35.70 -2.02
N VAL A 32 -5.03 -35.47 -3.08
CA VAL A 32 -5.29 -34.13 -3.63
C VAL A 32 -6.05 -33.27 -2.61
N LEU A 33 -7.03 -33.84 -1.90
CA LEU A 33 -7.75 -33.16 -0.83
C LEU A 33 -6.88 -32.86 0.41
N LEU A 34 -5.76 -33.57 0.59
CA LEU A 34 -4.79 -33.31 1.65
C LEU A 34 -3.78 -32.19 1.32
N VAL A 35 -3.53 -31.93 0.03
CA VAL A 35 -2.59 -30.88 -0.43
C VAL A 35 -2.82 -29.52 0.25
N PRO A 36 -4.06 -29.00 0.39
CA PRO A 36 -4.32 -27.72 1.06
C PRO A 36 -3.95 -27.69 2.55
N PHE A 37 -3.87 -28.86 3.21
CA PHE A 37 -3.65 -28.98 4.65
C PHE A 37 -2.18 -29.22 5.04
N VAL A 38 -1.32 -29.44 4.06
CA VAL A 38 0.14 -29.46 4.27
C VAL A 38 0.72 -28.20 3.66
N PRO A 39 1.06 -27.17 4.46
CA PRO A 39 1.48 -25.86 3.94
C PRO A 39 2.60 -25.93 2.89
N ALA A 40 3.56 -26.85 3.05
CA ALA A 40 4.64 -27.06 2.07
C ALA A 40 4.13 -27.55 0.70
N LEU A 41 3.23 -28.54 0.69
CA LEU A 41 2.62 -29.06 -0.55
C LEU A 41 1.65 -28.05 -1.18
N ARG A 42 0.84 -27.36 -0.35
CA ARG A 42 -0.02 -26.28 -0.80
C ARG A 42 0.81 -25.17 -1.47
N ASN A 43 1.86 -24.69 -0.81
CA ASN A 43 2.69 -23.61 -1.35
C ASN A 43 3.44 -24.06 -2.61
N LEU A 44 3.86 -25.33 -2.70
CA LEU A 44 4.45 -25.89 -3.93
C LEU A 44 3.45 -25.92 -5.10
N VAL A 45 2.20 -26.30 -4.84
CA VAL A 45 1.14 -26.38 -5.87
C VAL A 45 0.60 -25.00 -6.24
N LEU A 46 0.48 -24.10 -5.28
CA LEU A 46 0.03 -22.72 -5.50
C LEU A 46 1.15 -21.81 -6.00
N TRP A 47 2.40 -22.24 -5.96
CA TRP A 47 3.57 -21.50 -6.45
C TRP A 47 3.36 -20.78 -7.79
N PRO A 48 2.76 -21.42 -8.84
CA PRO A 48 2.60 -20.78 -10.14
C PRO A 48 1.51 -19.70 -10.18
N VAL A 49 0.59 -19.70 -9.22
CA VAL A 49 -0.62 -18.84 -9.18
C VAL A 49 -0.64 -17.87 -7.99
N TRP A 50 0.19 -18.12 -6.97
CA TRP A 50 0.33 -17.31 -5.76
C TRP A 50 1.81 -16.93 -5.54
N PRO A 51 2.39 -16.09 -6.41
CA PRO A 51 3.77 -15.71 -6.25
C PRO A 51 3.89 -14.69 -5.10
N ARG A 52 4.85 -14.96 -4.19
CA ARG A 52 5.50 -14.05 -3.23
C ARG A 52 5.06 -14.05 -1.75
N ALA A 53 4.02 -14.77 -1.33
CA ALA A 53 3.86 -15.06 0.10
C ALA A 53 4.74 -16.26 0.52
N TRP A 54 6.04 -16.03 0.71
CA TRP A 54 7.02 -17.02 1.25
C TRP A 54 6.81 -17.31 2.74
N VAL A 55 5.55 -17.35 3.15
CA VAL A 55 5.13 -17.29 4.54
C VAL A 55 4.40 -18.60 4.86
N PRO A 56 4.70 -19.26 6.00
CA PRO A 56 4.02 -20.47 6.42
C PRO A 56 2.60 -20.12 6.92
N LEU A 57 1.69 -19.83 6.00
CA LEU A 57 0.30 -19.51 6.31
C LEU A 57 -0.49 -20.78 6.60
N THR A 58 -1.34 -20.77 7.63
CA THR A 58 -2.33 -21.84 7.84
C THR A 58 -3.51 -21.68 6.88
N THR A 59 -4.34 -22.72 6.71
CA THR A 59 -5.56 -22.63 5.90
C THR A 59 -6.53 -21.57 6.43
N SER A 60 -6.64 -21.43 7.75
CA SER A 60 -7.49 -20.41 8.37
C SER A 60 -7.01 -18.99 8.07
N GLN A 61 -5.69 -18.76 8.05
CA GLN A 61 -5.11 -17.46 7.67
C GLN A 61 -5.39 -17.13 6.20
N VAL A 62 -5.22 -18.08 5.30
CA VAL A 62 -5.54 -17.89 3.88
C VAL A 62 -7.02 -17.55 3.70
N LEU A 63 -7.92 -18.28 4.37
CA LEU A 63 -9.35 -17.99 4.32
C LEU A 63 -9.66 -16.58 4.86
N ARG A 64 -9.05 -16.18 5.97
CA ARG A 64 -9.20 -14.83 6.54
C ARG A 64 -8.76 -13.76 5.54
N MET A 65 -7.57 -13.88 4.95
CA MET A 65 -7.08 -12.95 3.93
C MET A 65 -8.05 -12.80 2.74
N VAL A 66 -8.61 -13.92 2.26
CA VAL A 66 -9.62 -13.94 1.19
C VAL A 66 -10.96 -13.32 1.64
N LEU A 67 -11.31 -13.42 2.91
CA LEU A 67 -12.52 -12.81 3.44
C LEU A 67 -12.35 -11.30 3.67
N ASP A 68 -11.18 -10.83 4.11
CA ASP A 68 -10.94 -9.40 4.35
C ASP A 68 -10.90 -8.59 3.06
N THR A 69 -10.33 -9.16 1.99
CA THR A 69 -10.45 -8.60 0.62
C THR A 69 -11.89 -8.50 0.15
N ARG A 70 -12.80 -9.30 0.73
CA ARG A 70 -14.24 -9.22 0.50
C ARG A 70 -15.01 -8.41 1.55
N HIS A 71 -14.39 -7.99 2.63
CA HIS A 71 -15.10 -7.28 3.69
C HIS A 71 -15.33 -5.81 3.30
N VAL A 72 -14.36 -5.21 2.62
CA VAL A 72 -14.43 -3.83 2.15
C VAL A 72 -15.04 -3.82 0.75
N HIS A 73 -16.37 -3.86 0.68
CA HIS A 73 -17.11 -3.88 -0.58
C HIS A 73 -17.90 -2.59 -0.83
N ASN A 74 -18.07 -2.30 -2.13
CA ASN A 74 -18.93 -1.23 -2.63
C ASN A 74 -18.58 0.18 -2.11
N VAL A 75 -17.30 0.43 -1.80
CA VAL A 75 -16.84 1.74 -1.30
C VAL A 75 -17.08 2.86 -2.32
N THR A 76 -17.10 2.54 -3.61
CA THR A 76 -17.39 3.51 -4.67
C THR A 76 -18.82 4.03 -4.65
N ALA A 77 -19.76 3.35 -3.97
CA ALA A 77 -21.10 3.89 -3.73
C ALA A 77 -21.08 5.19 -2.91
N PHE A 78 -20.02 5.45 -2.15
CA PHE A 78 -19.84 6.68 -1.37
C PHE A 78 -19.15 7.79 -2.18
N GLN A 79 -18.61 7.52 -3.38
CA GLN A 79 -17.80 8.47 -4.14
C GLN A 79 -18.56 9.75 -4.54
N SER A 80 -19.85 9.63 -4.83
CA SER A 80 -20.71 10.74 -5.25
C SER A 80 -21.38 11.47 -4.09
N LEU A 81 -21.22 10.98 -2.86
CA LEU A 81 -21.84 11.56 -1.69
C LEU A 81 -20.96 12.68 -1.13
N THR A 82 -21.60 13.70 -0.58
CA THR A 82 -20.90 14.70 0.22
C THR A 82 -20.35 14.05 1.49
N CYS A 83 -19.27 14.61 2.03
CA CYS A 83 -18.70 14.21 3.32
C CYS A 83 -19.78 14.08 4.43
N GLN A 84 -20.74 15.01 4.50
CA GLN A 84 -21.80 14.99 5.51
C GLN A 84 -22.76 13.81 5.32
N GLU A 85 -23.12 13.49 4.08
CA GLU A 85 -23.94 12.33 3.75
C GLU A 85 -23.21 11.02 4.09
N VAL A 86 -21.93 10.92 3.73
CA VAL A 86 -21.07 9.77 4.08
C VAL A 86 -21.03 9.59 5.59
N SER A 87 -20.76 10.67 6.35
CA SER A 87 -20.72 10.62 7.81
C SER A 87 -22.06 10.17 8.39
N ARG A 88 -23.19 10.71 7.89
CA ARG A 88 -24.53 10.40 8.41
C ARG A 88 -24.95 8.96 8.09
N GLN A 89 -24.55 8.43 6.93
CA GLN A 89 -24.83 7.03 6.55
C GLN A 89 -23.98 6.02 7.33
N LEU A 90 -22.68 6.30 7.51
CA LEU A 90 -21.77 5.37 8.18
C LEU A 90 -21.84 5.44 9.71
N PHE A 91 -22.22 6.61 10.25
CA PHE A 91 -22.26 6.89 11.69
C PHE A 91 -23.56 7.62 12.09
N PRO A 92 -24.73 6.96 12.00
CA PRO A 92 -26.02 7.59 12.28
C PRO A 92 -26.22 8.02 13.75
N GLY A 93 -25.42 7.48 14.68
CA GLY A 93 -25.44 7.81 16.12
C GLY A 93 -24.38 8.80 16.57
N GLY A 94 -23.70 9.47 15.64
CA GLY A 94 -22.58 10.37 15.89
C GLY A 94 -21.25 9.80 15.41
N GLY A 95 -20.47 10.64 14.73
CA GLY A 95 -19.32 10.21 13.93
C GLY A 95 -17.97 10.73 14.44
N PRO A 96 -16.87 10.35 13.75
CA PRO A 96 -15.48 10.75 14.09
C PRO A 96 -15.25 12.26 14.15
N LEU A 97 -16.18 13.05 13.62
CA LEU A 97 -16.13 14.51 13.54
C LEU A 97 -16.88 15.21 14.69
N GLU A 98 -17.75 14.51 15.44
CA GLU A 98 -18.57 15.12 16.49
C GLU A 98 -17.90 15.12 17.87
N ASP A 99 -17.09 14.11 18.19
CA ASP A 99 -16.38 13.98 19.48
C ASP A 99 -15.43 15.16 19.81
N GLN A 100 -15.13 16.01 18.83
CA GLN A 100 -14.16 17.10 18.97
C GLN A 100 -14.78 18.44 19.38
N ARG A 101 -16.10 18.64 19.27
CA ARG A 101 -16.74 19.88 19.76
C ARG A 101 -16.74 20.01 21.29
N SER A 102 -16.42 18.92 22.00
CA SER A 102 -16.40 18.84 23.46
C SER A 102 -15.02 19.08 24.08
N ALA A 103 -13.96 19.16 23.28
CA ALA A 103 -12.60 19.42 23.76
C ALA A 103 -12.35 20.93 23.86
N LYS A 104 -12.40 21.49 25.08
CA LYS A 104 -11.93 22.86 25.34
C LYS A 104 -10.43 22.98 24.98
N PRO A 105 -9.98 24.10 24.40
CA PRO A 105 -8.56 24.31 24.14
C PRO A 105 -7.82 24.48 25.47
N GLY A 106 -7.04 23.46 25.85
CA GLY A 106 -6.06 23.55 26.92
C GLY A 106 -4.82 24.28 26.41
N SER A 107 -4.50 25.41 27.06
CA SER A 107 -3.30 26.18 26.81
C SER A 107 -2.04 25.37 27.09
N ASN A 108 -1.30 25.00 26.05
CA ASN A 108 0.16 24.86 26.13
C ASN A 108 0.74 25.22 24.76
N GLN A 109 1.25 26.45 24.68
CA GLN A 109 1.99 26.95 23.52
C GLN A 109 3.37 26.29 23.49
N SER A 110 3.56 25.32 22.59
CA SER A 110 4.84 25.10 21.94
C SER A 110 4.84 25.85 20.62
N LYS A 111 5.68 26.88 20.52
CA LYS A 111 5.88 27.69 19.31
C LYS A 111 6.34 26.82 18.14
N GLY A 112 5.71 27.02 16.98
CA GLY A 112 6.11 26.45 15.69
C GLY A 112 4.98 25.69 15.02
N GLY A 113 4.01 26.41 14.44
CA GLY A 113 2.91 25.79 13.72
C GLY A 113 2.10 26.86 12.99
N ASP A 114 2.33 27.00 11.69
CA ASP A 114 1.44 27.74 10.81
C ASP A 114 0.04 27.10 10.88
N SER A 115 -0.91 27.90 11.31
CA SER A 115 -2.34 27.54 11.28
C SER A 115 -2.84 27.59 9.83
N PRO A 116 -3.78 26.74 9.43
CA PRO A 116 -4.34 26.81 8.10
C PRO A 116 -5.27 28.03 8.03
N GLU A 117 -4.77 29.14 7.48
CA GLU A 117 -5.62 30.26 7.08
C GLU A 117 -6.61 29.80 6.01
N SER A 118 -7.88 30.05 6.31
CA SER A 118 -9.01 29.83 5.43
C SER A 118 -9.04 30.90 4.32
N GLY A 119 -8.99 30.46 3.06
CA GLY A 119 -9.33 31.29 1.91
C GLY A 119 -8.12 31.88 1.18
N GLN A 120 -7.97 31.48 -0.08
CA GLN A 120 -6.88 31.78 -1.02
C GLN A 120 -5.59 30.97 -0.81
N MET A 121 -5.40 30.04 -1.74
CA MET A 121 -4.34 29.05 -1.79
C MET A 121 -2.98 29.74 -1.99
N SER A 122 -2.20 29.80 -0.91
CA SER A 122 -0.81 30.24 -0.97
C SER A 122 -0.02 29.32 -1.90
N VAL A 123 0.67 29.92 -2.87
CA VAL A 123 1.75 29.26 -3.63
C VAL A 123 2.67 28.61 -2.61
N VAL A 124 2.80 27.28 -2.63
CA VAL A 124 3.69 26.57 -1.71
C VAL A 124 5.11 26.80 -2.23
N PRO A 125 5.95 27.58 -1.55
CA PRO A 125 7.29 27.82 -2.03
C PRO A 125 8.08 26.50 -1.98
N PRO A 126 8.92 26.22 -3.00
CA PRO A 126 9.80 25.06 -2.94
C PRO A 126 10.85 25.26 -1.85
N ARG A 127 11.32 24.17 -1.25
CA ARG A 127 12.43 24.24 -0.31
C ARG A 127 13.72 24.50 -1.08
N GLU A 128 14.60 25.32 -0.51
CA GLU A 128 15.84 25.75 -1.17
C GLU A 128 16.74 24.55 -1.50
N GLU A 129 16.77 23.54 -0.62
CA GLU A 129 17.50 22.30 -0.82
C GLU A 129 17.02 21.51 -2.04
N ASP A 130 15.71 21.47 -2.32
CA ASP A 130 15.18 20.76 -3.49
C ASP A 130 15.55 21.49 -4.78
N VAL A 131 15.47 22.83 -4.78
CA VAL A 131 15.86 23.65 -5.93
C VAL A 131 17.33 23.41 -6.27
N LYS A 132 18.21 23.45 -5.26
CA LYS A 132 19.65 23.20 -5.44
C LYS A 132 19.92 21.77 -5.91
N LEU A 133 19.30 20.77 -5.25
CA LEU A 133 19.49 19.37 -5.60
C LEU A 133 19.07 19.11 -7.05
N PHE A 134 17.88 19.57 -7.44
CA PHE A 134 17.35 19.29 -8.77
C PHE A 134 18.18 19.98 -9.86
N ALA A 135 18.57 21.24 -9.64
CA ALA A 135 19.45 21.96 -10.56
C ALA A 135 20.82 21.26 -10.71
N SER A 136 21.41 20.79 -9.59
CA SER A 136 22.70 20.10 -9.60
C SER A 136 22.64 18.76 -10.33
N ALA A 137 21.56 18.00 -10.14
CA ALA A 137 21.32 16.74 -10.82
C ALA A 137 21.14 16.94 -12.34
N SER A 138 20.30 17.89 -12.75
CA SER A 138 20.10 18.23 -14.16
C SER A 138 21.41 18.65 -14.82
N LEU A 139 22.17 19.53 -14.17
CA LEU A 139 23.46 19.98 -14.67
C LEU A 139 24.39 18.78 -14.87
N TRP A 140 24.60 17.96 -13.84
CA TRP A 140 25.54 16.83 -13.86
C TRP A 140 25.21 15.81 -14.96
N ILE A 141 23.92 15.46 -15.11
CA ILE A 141 23.44 14.50 -16.10
C ILE A 141 23.63 15.06 -17.52
N SER A 142 23.38 16.36 -17.74
CA SER A 142 23.54 17.00 -19.04
C SER A 142 24.99 17.29 -19.46
N MET A 143 25.98 17.07 -18.59
CA MET A 143 27.39 17.43 -18.87
C MET A 143 28.00 16.64 -20.03
N SER A 144 27.49 15.44 -20.34
CA SER A 144 27.96 14.66 -21.49
C SER A 144 26.86 13.77 -22.05
N LEU A 145 26.96 13.46 -23.34
CA LEU A 145 26.02 12.54 -24.00
C LEU A 145 26.01 11.17 -23.32
N GLN A 146 27.17 10.68 -22.88
CA GLN A 146 27.28 9.40 -22.17
C GLN A 146 26.46 9.38 -20.87
N ARG A 147 26.51 10.47 -20.08
CA ARG A 147 25.73 10.60 -18.85
C ARG A 147 24.25 10.75 -19.16
N LEU A 148 23.90 11.58 -20.13
CA LEU A 148 22.52 11.77 -20.54
C LEU A 148 21.89 10.44 -20.95
N THR A 149 22.51 9.69 -21.87
CA THR A 149 21.99 8.38 -22.32
C THR A 149 21.84 7.37 -21.19
N LYS A 150 22.70 7.40 -20.17
CA LYS A 150 22.64 6.44 -19.06
C LYS A 150 21.68 6.86 -17.95
N TYR A 151 21.63 8.15 -17.62
CA TYR A 151 21.01 8.66 -16.40
C TYR A 151 19.81 9.59 -16.60
N GLU A 152 19.38 9.86 -17.84
CA GLU A 152 18.20 10.70 -18.12
C GLU A 152 16.96 10.26 -17.33
N ARG A 153 16.77 8.95 -17.19
CA ARG A 153 15.66 8.35 -16.44
C ARG A 153 15.74 8.51 -14.91
N TYR A 154 16.85 9.07 -14.40
CA TYR A 154 17.09 9.36 -12.99
C TYR A 154 17.13 10.87 -12.75
N LEU A 155 16.75 11.68 -13.73
CA LEU A 155 16.47 13.10 -13.51
C LEU A 155 15.30 13.25 -12.53
N PRO A 156 15.25 14.34 -11.76
CA PRO A 156 14.10 14.62 -10.92
C PRO A 156 12.83 14.65 -11.76
N LEU A 157 11.86 13.81 -11.40
CA LEU A 157 10.62 13.66 -12.18
C LEU A 157 9.64 14.80 -11.93
N MET A 158 9.69 15.32 -10.69
CA MET A 158 8.93 16.47 -10.21
C MET A 158 9.70 17.78 -10.44
N THR A 159 8.98 18.89 -10.53
CA THR A 159 9.60 20.20 -10.23
C THR A 159 9.73 20.40 -8.72
N PRO A 160 10.58 21.32 -8.22
CA PRO A 160 10.64 21.61 -6.78
C PRO A 160 9.29 22.08 -6.21
N VAL A 161 8.49 22.78 -7.01
CA VAL A 161 7.14 23.22 -6.63
C VAL A 161 6.19 22.03 -6.53
N ASP A 162 6.25 21.11 -7.49
CA ASP A 162 5.46 19.88 -7.46
C ASP A 162 5.76 19.06 -6.20
N LYS A 163 7.04 18.90 -5.87
CA LYS A 163 7.47 18.22 -4.65
C LYS A 163 6.96 18.90 -3.38
N ALA A 164 7.01 20.24 -3.32
CA ALA A 164 6.46 20.99 -2.20
C ALA A 164 4.94 20.81 -2.04
N ARG A 165 4.19 20.76 -3.15
CA ARG A 165 2.76 20.46 -3.12
C ARG A 165 2.49 19.02 -2.68
N LEU A 166 3.27 18.04 -3.16
CA LEU A 166 3.17 16.63 -2.76
C LEU A 166 3.40 16.47 -1.24
N ILE A 167 4.45 17.09 -0.71
CA ILE A 167 4.73 17.10 0.73
C ILE A 167 3.58 17.77 1.49
N LYS A 168 3.04 18.91 1.03
CA LYS A 168 1.89 19.57 1.67
C LYS A 168 0.66 18.65 1.71
N THR A 169 0.39 17.90 0.63
CA THR A 169 -0.71 16.93 0.59
C THR A 169 -0.51 15.80 1.59
N TRP A 170 0.68 15.22 1.67
CA TRP A 170 1.00 14.20 2.68
C TRP A 170 0.90 14.75 4.11
N ARG A 171 1.40 15.96 4.37
CA ARG A 171 1.32 16.59 5.70
C ARG A 171 -0.12 16.84 6.15
N ALA A 172 -1.04 17.15 5.23
CA ALA A 172 -2.46 17.28 5.55
C ALA A 172 -3.09 15.93 5.94
N LEU A 173 -2.74 14.85 5.22
CA LEU A 173 -3.15 13.49 5.58
C LEU A 173 -2.58 13.09 6.95
N ASP A 174 -1.29 13.33 7.18
CA ASP A 174 -0.59 13.03 8.43
C ASP A 174 -1.27 13.68 9.63
N GLU A 175 -1.54 14.98 9.52
CA GLU A 175 -2.20 15.75 10.57
C GLU A 175 -3.63 15.25 10.82
N ALA A 176 -4.41 14.99 9.76
CA ALA A 176 -5.76 14.44 9.91
C ALA A 176 -5.74 13.08 10.61
N CYS A 177 -4.79 12.21 10.24
CA CYS A 177 -4.62 10.91 10.88
C CYS A 177 -4.27 11.05 12.36
N ARG A 178 -3.33 11.94 12.71
CA ARG A 178 -2.91 12.21 14.09
C ARG A 178 -4.07 12.74 14.94
N VAL A 179 -4.81 13.72 14.44
CA VAL A 179 -5.97 14.33 15.14
C VAL A 179 -7.07 13.30 15.39
N HIS A 180 -7.33 12.42 14.42
CA HIS A 180 -8.38 11.42 14.51
C HIS A 180 -7.90 10.05 15.03
N LYS A 181 -6.65 9.93 15.47
CA LYS A 181 -6.06 8.68 15.97
C LYS A 181 -6.22 7.52 14.97
N LEU A 182 -6.07 7.84 13.69
CA LEU A 182 -5.91 6.86 12.63
C LEU A 182 -4.42 6.65 12.44
N TYR A 183 -3.97 5.40 12.40
CA TYR A 183 -2.59 5.13 12.06
C TYR A 183 -2.46 4.87 10.56
N TYR A 184 -1.32 5.30 10.02
CA TYR A 184 -0.83 4.92 8.72
C TYR A 184 0.67 4.68 8.85
N PHE A 185 1.30 4.12 7.82
CA PHE A 185 2.76 4.14 7.70
C PHE A 185 3.18 4.18 6.24
N LEU A 186 4.40 4.66 5.98
CA LEU A 186 4.95 4.70 4.62
C LEU A 186 5.16 3.29 4.06
N VAL A 187 4.84 3.08 2.78
CA VAL A 187 5.01 1.79 2.09
C VAL A 187 5.64 1.97 0.71
N GLU A 188 5.88 0.87 0.01
CA GLU A 188 6.35 0.83 -1.38
C GLU A 188 7.60 1.73 -1.64
N GLY A 189 7.63 2.45 -2.76
CA GLY A 189 8.74 3.32 -3.15
C GLY A 189 8.99 4.43 -2.14
N THR A 190 7.94 4.88 -1.46
CA THR A 190 8.00 5.90 -0.41
C THR A 190 8.75 5.42 0.83
N LEU A 191 8.51 4.18 1.30
CA LEU A 191 9.26 3.60 2.42
C LEU A 191 10.72 3.36 2.05
N LEU A 192 10.99 2.88 0.83
CA LEU A 192 12.34 2.78 0.29
C LEU A 192 13.01 4.16 0.24
N GLY A 193 12.28 5.20 -0.16
CA GLY A 193 12.71 6.59 -0.16
C GLY A 193 13.12 7.08 1.22
N ALA A 194 12.26 6.89 2.23
CA ALA A 194 12.57 7.21 3.61
C ALA A 194 13.85 6.50 4.08
N TYR A 195 13.96 5.19 3.83
CA TYR A 195 15.11 4.37 4.21
C TYR A 195 16.39 4.79 3.48
N ARG A 196 16.34 5.03 2.17
CA ARG A 196 17.53 5.23 1.34
C ARG A 196 17.94 6.68 1.20
N HIS A 197 16.99 7.61 1.08
CA HIS A 197 17.23 9.02 0.78
C HIS A 197 16.83 9.97 1.92
N GLY A 198 16.06 9.51 2.91
CA GLY A 198 15.44 10.38 3.92
C GLY A 198 14.31 11.24 3.36
N GLY A 199 13.72 10.85 2.22
CA GLY A 199 12.69 11.58 1.48
C GLY A 199 12.21 10.78 0.27
N VAL A 200 11.36 11.37 -0.55
CA VAL A 200 10.90 10.82 -1.83
C VAL A 200 12.13 10.54 -2.70
N ILE A 201 12.14 9.38 -3.38
CA ILE A 201 13.18 9.04 -4.34
C ILE A 201 13.20 10.16 -5.41
N PRO A 202 14.36 10.76 -5.75
CA PRO A 202 14.38 12.00 -6.55
C PRO A 202 13.67 11.89 -7.90
N TRP A 203 13.68 10.71 -8.52
CA TRP A 203 13.01 10.42 -9.79
C TRP A 203 11.62 9.79 -9.64
N ASP A 204 11.07 9.74 -8.43
CA ASP A 204 9.70 9.30 -8.15
C ASP A 204 8.77 10.52 -8.03
N ASP A 205 7.44 10.32 -8.11
CA ASP A 205 6.50 11.45 -8.15
C ASP A 205 5.25 11.32 -7.28
N ASP A 206 5.15 10.30 -6.44
CA ASP A 206 4.05 10.11 -5.50
C ASP A 206 4.54 9.76 -4.08
N ILE A 207 3.57 9.67 -3.16
CA ILE A 207 3.75 9.21 -1.78
C ILE A 207 2.74 8.09 -1.54
N ASP A 208 3.21 6.96 -1.03
CA ASP A 208 2.42 5.79 -0.71
C ASP A 208 2.33 5.59 0.80
N VAL A 209 1.10 5.38 1.27
CA VAL A 209 0.83 5.03 2.67
C VAL A 209 -0.06 3.80 2.75
N ALA A 210 0.11 3.02 3.81
CA ALA A 210 -0.81 1.96 4.16
C ALA A 210 -1.62 2.31 5.40
N MET A 211 -2.92 1.98 5.38
CA MET A 211 -3.87 2.23 6.46
C MET A 211 -4.69 0.98 6.78
N ASP A 212 -5.22 0.90 8.00
CA ASP A 212 -6.03 -0.24 8.44
C ASP A 212 -7.37 -0.33 7.70
N ALA A 213 -7.56 -1.43 6.98
CA ALA A 213 -8.80 -1.78 6.33
C ALA A 213 -9.94 -1.93 7.34
N GLY A 214 -9.68 -2.31 8.60
CA GLY A 214 -10.69 -2.33 9.66
C GLY A 214 -11.29 -0.95 9.95
N GLU A 215 -10.51 0.11 9.71
CA GLU A 215 -10.86 1.50 9.99
C GLU A 215 -11.37 2.25 8.75
N TRP A 216 -11.62 1.55 7.64
CA TRP A 216 -11.94 2.16 6.34
C TRP A 216 -13.08 3.19 6.39
N LYS A 217 -14.10 2.96 7.21
CA LYS A 217 -15.23 3.90 7.38
C LYS A 217 -14.78 5.22 8.00
N ARG A 218 -13.93 5.15 9.03
CA ARG A 218 -13.37 6.32 9.71
C ARG A 218 -12.40 7.05 8.80
N ILE A 219 -11.53 6.33 8.09
CA ILE A 219 -10.61 6.88 7.09
C ILE A 219 -11.39 7.65 6.02
N LEU A 220 -12.42 7.01 5.45
CA LEU A 220 -13.27 7.61 4.43
C LEU A 220 -13.90 8.93 4.92
N VAL A 221 -14.53 8.93 6.09
CA VAL A 221 -15.11 10.17 6.65
C VAL A 221 -14.04 11.22 6.89
N VAL A 222 -12.96 10.89 7.60
CA VAL A 222 -11.93 11.88 7.97
C VAL A 222 -11.30 12.52 6.74
N LEU A 223 -10.89 11.73 5.75
CA LEU A 223 -10.17 12.24 4.59
C LEU A 223 -11.11 12.89 3.55
N SER A 224 -12.33 12.38 3.35
CA SER A 224 -13.30 13.02 2.43
C SER A 224 -13.86 14.34 2.97
N CYS A 225 -13.77 14.55 4.28
CA CYS A 225 -14.21 15.76 4.96
C CYS A 225 -13.11 16.80 5.16
N LEU A 226 -11.87 16.53 4.73
CA LEU A 226 -10.76 17.45 4.97
C LEU A 226 -10.86 18.66 4.01
N PRO A 227 -10.98 19.91 4.53
CA PRO A 227 -11.13 21.08 3.67
C PRO A 227 -9.93 21.29 2.74
N GLY A 228 -10.20 21.59 1.47
CA GLY A 228 -9.17 21.81 0.44
C GLY A 228 -8.61 20.52 -0.17
N TYR A 229 -9.11 19.36 0.23
CA TYR A 229 -8.69 18.06 -0.29
C TYR A 229 -9.88 17.20 -0.71
N LYS A 230 -9.59 16.19 -1.52
CA LYS A 230 -10.54 15.22 -2.04
C LYS A 230 -9.97 13.81 -1.92
N LEU A 231 -10.87 12.84 -1.82
CA LEU A 231 -10.55 11.42 -1.78
C LEU A 231 -11.22 10.72 -2.97
N LYS A 232 -10.43 10.02 -3.78
CA LYS A 232 -10.91 9.15 -4.85
C LYS A 232 -10.81 7.70 -4.40
N LEU A 233 -11.96 7.03 -4.44
CA LEU A 233 -12.15 5.64 -4.12
C LEU A 233 -12.08 4.79 -5.39
N ASN A 234 -11.61 3.55 -5.24
CA ASN A 234 -11.57 2.57 -6.31
C ASN A 234 -12.00 1.22 -5.76
N ASN A 235 -12.63 0.40 -6.60
CA ASN A 235 -13.08 -0.95 -6.28
C ASN A 235 -11.92 -1.92 -6.03
N ASN A 236 -10.70 -1.60 -6.49
CA ASN A 236 -9.49 -2.34 -6.12
C ASN A 236 -8.95 -1.97 -4.72
N LEU A 237 -9.61 -1.06 -4.01
CA LEU A 237 -9.23 -0.56 -2.69
C LEU A 237 -7.86 0.13 -2.67
N HIS A 238 -7.48 0.72 -3.79
CA HIS A 238 -6.39 1.67 -3.89
C HIS A 238 -7.00 3.07 -3.99
N TRP A 239 -6.88 3.87 -2.94
CA TRP A 239 -7.48 5.20 -2.89
C TRP A 239 -6.44 6.27 -3.16
N LYS A 240 -6.88 7.42 -3.69
CA LYS A 240 -6.01 8.58 -3.92
C LYS A 240 -6.51 9.77 -3.13
N PHE A 241 -5.64 10.36 -2.32
CA PHE A 241 -5.92 11.59 -1.57
C PHE A 241 -5.15 12.75 -2.20
N TYR A 242 -5.85 13.81 -2.60
CA TYR A 242 -5.29 14.86 -3.46
C TYR A 242 -5.92 16.23 -3.14
N PRO A 243 -5.23 17.34 -3.41
CA PRO A 243 -5.79 18.66 -3.17
C PRO A 243 -6.92 18.95 -4.18
N GLU A 244 -7.89 19.76 -3.79
CA GLU A 244 -9.05 20.09 -4.64
C GLU A 244 -8.67 20.74 -5.99
N ASP A 245 -7.50 21.38 -6.04
CA ASP A 245 -6.90 22.04 -7.20
C ASP A 245 -5.90 21.16 -7.96
N ALA A 246 -5.90 19.86 -7.73
CA ALA A 246 -5.07 18.93 -8.48
C ALA A 246 -5.38 19.00 -9.98
N ASN A 247 -4.42 18.61 -10.81
CA ASN A 247 -4.61 18.58 -12.25
C ASN A 247 -5.58 17.46 -12.69
N GLU A 248 -5.81 17.31 -14.00
CA GLU A 248 -6.67 16.28 -14.58
C GLU A 248 -6.25 14.82 -14.25
N HIS A 249 -5.00 14.62 -13.85
CA HIS A 249 -4.45 13.33 -13.40
C HIS A 249 -4.52 13.17 -11.87
N LEU A 250 -5.18 14.10 -11.17
CA LEU A 250 -5.26 14.19 -9.71
C LEU A 250 -3.91 14.45 -9.03
N TYR A 251 -2.92 14.92 -9.79
CA TYR A 251 -1.58 15.17 -9.30
C TYR A 251 -1.47 16.55 -8.61
N PRO A 252 -0.72 16.66 -7.50
CA PRO A 252 -0.07 15.56 -6.76
C PRO A 252 -1.07 14.82 -5.86
N PHE A 253 -0.78 13.56 -5.55
CA PHE A 253 -1.62 12.74 -4.66
C PHE A 253 -0.79 11.91 -3.69
N VAL A 254 -1.46 11.43 -2.65
CA VAL A 254 -1.00 10.34 -1.79
C VAL A 254 -1.82 9.11 -2.12
N ASP A 255 -1.13 8.03 -2.43
CA ASP A 255 -1.71 6.72 -2.66
C ASP A 255 -1.92 5.98 -1.34
N ILE A 256 -3.13 5.48 -1.14
CA ILE A 256 -3.56 4.83 0.10
C ILE A 256 -3.86 3.37 -0.22
N PHE A 257 -3.00 2.51 0.32
CA PHE A 257 -3.16 1.07 0.35
C PHE A 257 -3.90 0.67 1.63
N LEU A 258 -4.85 -0.25 1.51
CA LEU A 258 -5.52 -0.83 2.67
C LEU A 258 -4.86 -2.16 3.02
N LEU A 259 -4.59 -2.36 4.31
CA LEU A 259 -4.06 -3.61 4.86
C LEU A 259 -4.95 -4.13 5.98
N ALA A 260 -4.85 -5.43 6.25
CA ALA A 260 -5.42 -6.05 7.43
C ALA A 260 -4.31 -6.78 8.17
N HIS A 261 -4.54 -7.09 9.44
CA HIS A 261 -3.57 -7.81 10.25
C HIS A 261 -4.25 -8.67 11.31
N ASP A 262 -3.51 -9.66 11.78
CA ASP A 262 -3.77 -10.36 13.03
C ASP A 262 -2.50 -10.38 13.88
N ASP A 263 -2.50 -11.14 14.98
CA ASP A 263 -1.37 -11.23 15.89
C ASP A 263 -0.08 -11.77 15.23
N VAL A 264 -0.19 -12.39 14.05
CA VAL A 264 0.92 -13.07 13.37
C VAL A 264 1.34 -12.36 12.10
N TYR A 265 0.39 -12.00 11.22
CA TYR A 265 0.68 -11.42 9.92
C TYR A 265 -0.09 -10.13 9.63
N THR A 266 0.53 -9.29 8.82
CA THR A 266 -0.05 -8.11 8.19
C THR A 266 -0.04 -8.32 6.68
N TRP A 267 -1.16 -8.11 6.00
CA TRP A 267 -1.30 -8.34 4.57
C TRP A 267 -2.08 -7.25 3.87
N ALA A 268 -1.80 -7.04 2.59
CA ALA A 268 -2.57 -6.11 1.79
C ALA A 268 -3.98 -6.63 1.49
N VAL A 269 -4.94 -5.70 1.53
CA VAL A 269 -6.33 -5.88 1.11
C VAL A 269 -6.54 -5.25 -0.28
N THR A 270 -5.75 -4.22 -0.63
CA THR A 270 -5.70 -3.66 -1.98
C THR A 270 -5.40 -4.74 -3.02
N HIS A 271 -6.34 -4.95 -3.95
CA HIS A 271 -6.48 -6.24 -4.65
C HIS A 271 -5.22 -6.72 -5.39
N TYR A 272 -4.52 -5.83 -6.10
CA TYR A 272 -3.40 -6.22 -6.96
C TYR A 272 -2.09 -6.48 -6.21
N VAL A 273 -2.02 -6.17 -4.92
CA VAL A 273 -0.86 -6.45 -4.04
C VAL A 273 -1.15 -7.52 -2.98
N THR A 274 -2.37 -8.09 -2.96
CA THR A 274 -2.78 -9.14 -2.00
C THR A 274 -1.89 -10.39 -2.02
N THR A 275 -1.30 -10.71 -3.17
CA THR A 275 -0.43 -11.88 -3.33
C THR A 275 1.04 -11.59 -3.02
N THR A 276 1.42 -10.31 -3.00
CA THR A 276 2.82 -9.87 -2.90
C THR A 276 3.19 -9.24 -1.56
N THR A 277 2.21 -8.78 -0.80
CA THR A 277 2.43 -7.99 0.41
C THR A 277 1.87 -8.73 1.62
N VAL A 278 2.73 -9.54 2.25
CA VAL A 278 2.46 -10.23 3.52
C VAL A 278 3.73 -10.22 4.38
N PHE A 279 3.64 -9.63 5.58
CA PHE A 279 4.74 -9.51 6.53
C PHE A 279 4.33 -10.05 7.90
N LYS A 280 5.28 -10.38 8.78
CA LYS A 280 4.94 -10.64 10.17
C LYS A 280 4.44 -9.35 10.81
N THR A 281 3.35 -9.42 11.57
CA THR A 281 2.83 -8.28 12.33
C THR A 281 3.89 -7.71 13.27
N SER A 282 4.78 -8.56 13.80
CA SER A 282 5.91 -8.12 14.63
C SER A 282 6.93 -7.24 13.92
N ASP A 283 7.06 -7.34 12.59
CA ASP A 283 7.95 -6.50 11.78
C ASP A 283 7.29 -5.16 11.43
N ILE A 284 5.96 -5.09 11.45
CA ILE A 284 5.21 -3.87 11.21
C ILE A 284 4.95 -3.10 12.51
N PHE A 285 4.36 -3.77 13.51
CA PHE A 285 3.81 -3.14 14.71
C PHE A 285 4.57 -3.43 16.00
N PRO A 286 4.49 -2.51 17.00
CA PRO A 286 3.99 -1.15 16.85
C PRO A 286 4.93 -0.37 15.94
N LEU A 287 4.35 0.59 15.25
CA LEU A 287 5.08 1.44 14.33
C LEU A 287 6.20 2.19 15.07
N THR A 288 7.23 2.54 14.32
CA THR A 288 8.28 3.48 14.75
C THR A 288 8.23 4.72 13.86
N SER A 289 9.20 5.62 13.98
CA SER A 289 9.31 6.79 13.12
C SER A 289 10.66 6.84 12.40
N MET A 290 10.66 7.48 11.24
CA MET A 290 11.87 7.77 10.47
C MET A 290 11.74 9.16 9.85
N ARG A 291 12.88 9.83 9.67
CA ARG A 291 12.91 11.11 8.98
C ARG A 291 12.55 10.93 7.49
N PHE A 292 11.53 11.67 7.05
CA PHE A 292 11.07 11.71 5.67
C PHE A 292 10.72 13.15 5.30
N GLU A 293 11.43 13.69 4.32
CA GLU A 293 11.24 15.06 3.82
C GLU A 293 11.37 16.14 4.90
N GLY A 294 12.23 15.89 5.89
CA GLY A 294 12.46 16.80 7.02
C GLY A 294 11.49 16.65 8.19
N TYR A 295 10.49 15.78 8.08
CA TYR A 295 9.51 15.47 9.13
C TYR A 295 9.70 14.06 9.67
N GLU A 296 9.13 13.77 10.84
CA GLU A 296 9.00 12.39 11.34
C GLU A 296 7.78 11.74 10.69
N ALA A 297 7.98 10.57 10.06
CA ALA A 297 6.92 9.79 9.44
C ALA A 297 6.79 8.41 10.10
N PRO A 298 5.57 7.88 10.30
CA PRO A 298 5.39 6.53 10.80
C PRO A 298 5.88 5.48 9.78
N VAL A 299 6.65 4.50 10.26
CA VAL A 299 7.19 3.40 9.44
C VAL A 299 7.08 2.07 10.20
N PRO A 300 7.18 0.92 9.51
CA PRO A 300 7.23 -0.40 10.15
C PRO A 300 8.34 -0.51 11.21
N ARG A 301 8.08 -1.20 12.32
CA ARG A 301 9.06 -1.44 13.40
C ARG A 301 10.42 -1.90 12.87
N ASN A 302 10.40 -2.90 11.99
CA ASN A 302 11.58 -3.48 11.36
C ASN A 302 11.69 -3.00 9.90
N THR A 303 11.78 -1.67 9.73
CA THR A 303 11.80 -1.02 8.42
C THR A 303 12.82 -1.64 7.47
N ARG A 304 14.05 -1.92 7.95
CA ARG A 304 15.09 -2.57 7.14
C ARG A 304 14.61 -3.90 6.56
N HIS A 305 14.07 -4.79 7.39
CA HIS A 305 13.62 -6.10 6.94
C HIS A 305 12.49 -6.01 5.92
N VAL A 306 11.53 -5.11 6.14
CA VAL A 306 10.42 -4.88 5.19
C VAL A 306 10.94 -4.40 3.84
N VAL A 307 11.81 -3.38 3.85
CA VAL A 307 12.40 -2.82 2.62
C VAL A 307 13.25 -3.84 1.88
N GLU A 308 14.15 -4.55 2.58
CA GLU A 308 15.04 -5.56 1.97
C GLU A 308 14.31 -6.81 1.47
N THR A 309 13.09 -7.06 1.97
CA THR A 309 12.23 -8.13 1.43
C THR A 309 11.58 -7.72 0.10
N MET A 310 11.29 -6.43 -0.08
CA MET A 310 10.63 -5.91 -1.28
C MET A 310 11.62 -5.48 -2.36
N TYR A 311 12.79 -4.99 -1.97
CA TYR A 311 13.74 -4.32 -2.85
C TYR A 311 15.17 -4.81 -2.63
N ASP A 312 15.92 -4.89 -3.72
CA ASP A 312 17.38 -4.88 -3.66
C ASP A 312 17.83 -3.43 -3.43
N VAL A 313 18.13 -3.08 -2.17
CA VAL A 313 18.45 -1.70 -1.75
C VAL A 313 19.71 -1.15 -2.43
N SER A 314 20.58 -2.02 -2.95
CA SER A 314 21.79 -1.64 -3.69
C SER A 314 21.51 -1.24 -5.14
N LYS A 315 20.30 -1.51 -5.65
CA LYS A 315 19.89 -1.23 -7.02
C LYS A 315 18.88 -0.09 -7.09
N CYS A 316 19.10 0.79 -8.04
CA CYS A 316 18.25 1.93 -8.32
C CYS A 316 17.53 1.67 -9.64
N PRO A 317 16.23 1.29 -9.61
CA PRO A 317 15.41 1.27 -10.82
C PRO A 317 15.08 2.69 -11.27
N SER A 318 15.01 2.89 -12.58
CA SER A 318 14.31 4.04 -13.15
C SER A 318 12.79 3.95 -12.90
N PRO A 319 12.04 5.06 -13.00
CA PRO A 319 10.59 5.08 -12.79
C PRO A 319 9.84 4.11 -13.70
N TYR A 320 8.76 3.52 -13.19
CA TYR A 320 7.81 2.73 -13.99
C TYR A 320 6.63 3.57 -14.49
N HIS A 321 6.37 4.71 -13.85
CA HIS A 321 5.30 5.63 -14.23
C HIS A 321 5.75 7.08 -14.05
N ASN A 322 5.07 7.99 -14.74
CA ASN A 322 5.12 9.42 -14.51
C ASN A 322 3.68 9.91 -14.40
N HIS A 323 3.21 10.01 -13.16
CA HIS A 323 1.84 10.33 -12.81
C HIS A 323 1.49 11.78 -13.11
N ARG A 324 2.48 12.67 -13.17
CA ARG A 324 2.28 14.09 -13.56
C ARG A 324 1.58 14.23 -14.91
N ILE A 325 1.85 13.30 -15.83
CA ILE A 325 1.31 13.25 -17.19
C ILE A 325 0.65 11.90 -17.52
N SER A 326 0.37 11.08 -16.50
CA SER A 326 -0.23 9.75 -16.63
C SER A 326 0.48 8.83 -17.65
N GLN A 327 1.81 8.87 -17.72
CA GLN A 327 2.62 8.08 -18.65
C GLN A 327 3.22 6.85 -17.97
N GLY A 328 2.78 5.66 -18.38
CA GLY A 328 3.42 4.40 -17.98
C GLY A 328 4.58 4.02 -18.90
N TYR A 329 5.57 3.31 -18.33
CA TYR A 329 6.68 2.71 -19.06
C TYR A 329 6.57 1.18 -18.99
N SER A 330 6.92 0.50 -20.08
CA SER A 330 6.95 -0.96 -20.07
C SER A 330 8.15 -1.47 -19.27
N TRP A 331 8.11 -2.73 -18.83
CA TRP A 331 9.23 -3.38 -18.14
C TRP A 331 10.54 -3.36 -18.93
N THR A 332 10.48 -3.33 -20.27
CA THR A 332 11.69 -3.26 -21.12
C THR A 332 12.29 -1.85 -21.18
N GLN A 333 11.54 -0.84 -20.73
CA GLN A 333 12.00 0.55 -20.66
C GLN A 333 12.56 0.91 -19.28
N VAL A 334 12.36 0.06 -18.27
CA VAL A 334 12.97 0.24 -16.94
C VAL A 334 14.46 -0.09 -17.02
N SER A 335 15.30 0.89 -16.74
CA SER A 335 16.74 0.69 -16.55
C SER A 335 17.06 0.51 -15.08
N TRP A 336 18.23 -0.08 -14.82
CA TRP A 336 18.74 -0.31 -13.47
C TRP A 336 20.19 0.11 -13.42
N VAL A 337 20.57 0.84 -12.38
CA VAL A 337 21.97 1.14 -12.06
C VAL A 337 22.28 0.74 -10.62
N PRO A 338 23.53 0.37 -10.29
CA PRO A 338 23.96 0.32 -8.91
C PRO A 338 23.73 1.70 -8.26
N CYS A 339 23.08 1.75 -7.11
CA CYS A 339 22.82 3.04 -6.47
C CYS A 339 24.10 3.77 -6.04
N SER A 340 25.21 3.04 -5.87
CA SER A 340 26.55 3.60 -5.66
C SER A 340 27.00 4.51 -6.82
N GLU A 341 26.42 4.37 -8.02
CA GLU A 341 26.67 5.27 -9.13
C GLU A 341 25.92 6.60 -9.01
N LEU A 342 24.96 6.73 -8.09
CA LEU A 342 24.11 7.93 -7.94
C LEU A 342 24.41 8.73 -6.67
N VAL A 343 25.28 8.24 -5.78
CA VAL A 343 25.62 8.86 -4.48
C VAL A 343 26.25 10.26 -4.59
N HIS A 344 26.85 10.58 -5.74
CA HIS A 344 27.45 11.90 -5.98
C HIS A 344 26.45 12.93 -6.54
N ILE A 345 25.24 12.47 -6.87
CA ILE A 345 24.14 13.31 -7.37
C ILE A 345 23.10 13.48 -6.27
N TYR A 346 22.80 12.40 -5.55
CA TYR A 346 21.69 12.34 -4.61
C TYR A 346 22.15 11.89 -3.22
N PRO A 347 21.60 12.46 -2.14
CA PRO A 347 21.82 11.97 -0.79
C PRO A 347 21.36 10.51 -0.64
N MET A 348 22.20 9.69 -0.01
CA MET A 348 21.97 8.27 0.25
C MET A 348 22.44 7.92 1.68
N ASN A 349 21.62 7.25 2.48
CA ASN A 349 21.91 6.93 3.88
C ASN A 349 22.32 5.47 4.12
N ASN A 350 21.69 4.52 3.42
CA ASN A 350 21.76 3.07 3.72
C ASN A 350 22.11 2.25 2.46
N ILE A 351 23.22 2.58 1.80
CA ILE A 351 23.70 1.94 0.56
C ILE A 351 25.06 1.28 0.77
#